data_AF-A0A445CN12-F1
#
_entry.id   AF-A0A445CN12-F1
#
_cell.length_a   1.000
_cell.length_b   1.000
_cell.length_c   1.000
_cell.angle_alpha   90.00
_cell.angle_beta   90.00
_cell.angle_gamma   90.00
#
_symmetry.space_group_name_H-M   'P 1'
#
loop_
_entity.id
_entity.type
_entity.pdbx_description
1 polymer ?
#
loop_
_entity_poly.entity_id
_entity_poly.type
_entity_poly.pdbx_seq_one_letter_code
_entity_poly.pdbx_strand_id
1 'polypeptide(L)'
;MGSTLAILFLTFCTCYLQIAGAEPQRLSTLKLNSRILQESIAKQINENPEAGWEAAINPRFSNYTVGEFKRLLGVKPTPKKELIGAPIVTHPKSLKLPKEFDARTQWSQCSTIGRILGHLLAPSPMLSLIC
;
A
#
# COMPACT_ATOMS: atom_id res chain seq x y z
N MET A 1 49.60 7.15 5.73
CA MET A 1 48.77 5.97 5.37
C MET A 1 47.82 5.53 6.48
N GLY A 2 48.19 5.60 7.77
CA GLY A 2 47.30 5.18 8.87
C GLY A 2 46.04 6.05 9.08
N SER A 3 46.14 7.37 8.89
CA SER A 3 45.05 8.31 9.20
C SER A 3 43.86 8.19 8.24
N THR A 4 44.11 7.94 6.96
CA THR A 4 43.06 7.78 5.94
C THR A 4 42.26 6.49 6.13
N LEU A 5 42.93 5.42 6.56
CA LEU A 5 42.30 4.12 6.83
C LEU A 5 41.39 4.19 8.08
N ALA A 6 41.80 4.93 9.10
CA ALA A 6 41.00 5.17 10.30
C ALA A 6 39.72 5.97 9.99
N ILE A 7 39.82 6.99 9.12
CA ILE A 7 38.66 7.78 8.69
C ILE A 7 37.67 6.91 7.91
N LEU A 8 38.17 6.08 6.97
CA LEU A 8 37.32 5.15 6.22
C LEU A 8 36.61 4.16 7.15
N PHE A 9 37.32 3.60 8.13
CA PHE A 9 36.71 2.70 9.11
C PHE A 9 35.62 3.38 9.95
N LEU A 10 35.85 4.62 10.41
CA LEU A 10 34.86 5.40 11.18
C LEU A 10 33.63 5.76 10.34
N THR A 11 33.81 6.13 9.06
CA THR A 11 32.69 6.40 8.15
C THR A 11 31.89 5.14 7.84
N PHE A 12 32.55 4.00 7.67
CA PHE A 12 31.87 2.72 7.43
C PHE A 12 31.09 2.27 8.68
N CYS A 13 31.67 2.45 9.86
CA CYS A 13 31.05 2.09 11.14
C CYS A 13 29.79 2.94 11.43
N THR A 14 29.87 4.26 11.17
CA THR A 14 28.72 5.17 11.32
C THR A 14 27.62 4.89 10.29
N CYS A 15 27.95 4.60 9.04
CA CYS A 15 26.97 4.16 8.03
C CYS A 15 26.29 2.84 8.42
N TYR A 16 27.03 1.87 8.96
CA TYR A 16 26.46 0.60 9.43
C TYR A 16 25.47 0.80 10.58
N LEU A 17 25.77 1.69 11.53
CA LEU A 17 24.89 2.02 12.65
C LEU A 17 23.58 2.69 12.21
N GLN A 18 23.60 3.52 11.16
CA GLN A 18 22.38 4.12 10.60
C GLN A 18 21.50 3.09 9.87
N ILE A 19 22.11 2.14 9.15
CA ILE A 19 21.37 1.10 8.39
C ILE A 19 20.82 0.01 9.33
N ALA A 20 21.53 -0.32 10.41
CA ALA A 20 21.08 -1.28 11.42
C ALA A 20 20.05 -0.68 12.41
N GLY A 21 19.94 0.66 12.47
CA GLY A 21 19.06 1.39 13.39
C GLY A 21 17.63 1.64 12.91
N ALA A 22 17.26 1.18 11.70
CA ALA A 22 15.86 1.20 11.26
C ALA A 22 15.07 0.07 11.93
N GLU A 23 14.94 0.13 13.26
CA GLU A 23 14.03 -0.71 14.01
C GLU A 23 12.59 -0.43 13.54
N PRO A 24 11.77 -1.44 13.23
CA PRO A 24 10.37 -1.21 12.92
C PRO A 24 9.74 -0.52 14.13
N GLN A 25 9.40 0.76 13.98
CA GLN A 25 8.86 1.61 15.04
C GLN A 25 7.68 0.88 15.68
N ARG A 26 7.90 0.32 16.89
CA ARG A 26 6.88 -0.44 17.61
C ARG A 26 5.70 0.48 17.85
N LEU A 27 4.61 0.22 17.16
CA LEU A 27 3.40 1.02 17.27
C LEU A 27 2.87 0.86 18.69
N SER A 28 2.86 1.93 19.47
CA SER A 28 2.35 1.89 20.84
C SER A 28 0.88 1.48 20.85
N THR A 29 0.43 0.82 21.92
CA THR A 29 -0.98 0.46 22.12
C THR A 29 -1.89 1.67 22.00
N LEU A 30 -1.43 2.84 22.47
CA LEU A 30 -2.13 4.12 22.32
C LEU A 30 -2.34 4.50 20.85
N LYS A 31 -1.32 4.34 20.00
CA LYS A 31 -1.44 4.64 18.57
C LYS A 31 -2.29 3.60 17.84
N LEU A 32 -2.28 2.34 18.27
CA LEU A 32 -3.17 1.31 17.74
C LEU A 32 -4.66 1.60 18.04
N ASN A 33 -4.98 2.12 19.21
CA ASN A 33 -6.35 2.43 19.63
C ASN A 33 -6.84 3.81 19.17
N SER A 34 -5.96 4.61 18.54
CA SER A 34 -6.35 5.90 17.96
C SER A 34 -7.25 5.73 16.74
N ARG A 35 -8.12 6.70 16.46
CA ARG A 35 -8.96 6.72 15.26
C ARG A 35 -8.10 6.84 14.00
N ILE A 36 -8.42 6.05 12.98
CA ILE A 36 -7.67 6.03 11.72
C ILE A 36 -7.98 7.25 10.85
N LEU A 37 -9.26 7.62 10.72
CA LEU A 37 -9.69 8.75 9.91
C LEU A 37 -9.65 10.04 10.72
N GLN A 38 -9.00 11.07 10.18
CA GLN A 38 -8.88 12.40 10.77
C GLN A 38 -9.08 13.45 9.67
N GLU A 39 -9.92 14.46 9.94
CA GLU A 39 -10.22 15.53 8.97
C GLU A 39 -8.97 16.34 8.60
N SER A 40 -8.06 16.53 9.55
CA SER A 40 -6.78 17.21 9.32
C SER A 40 -5.94 16.52 8.23
N ILE A 41 -5.96 15.18 8.18
CA ILE A 41 -5.23 14.41 7.17
C ILE A 41 -5.86 14.60 5.80
N ALA A 42 -7.19 14.49 5.69
CA ALA A 42 -7.90 14.70 4.43
C ALA A 42 -7.68 16.12 3.90
N LYS A 43 -7.75 17.12 4.79
CA LYS A 43 -7.46 18.51 4.46
C LYS A 43 -6.03 18.69 3.96
N GLN A 44 -5.04 18.17 4.67
CA GLN A 44 -3.63 18.27 4.28
C GLN A 44 -3.38 17.66 2.89
N ILE A 45 -4.03 16.54 2.58
CA ILE A 45 -3.93 15.92 1.25
C ILE A 45 -4.55 16.84 0.19
N ASN A 46 -5.76 17.34 0.43
CA ASN A 46 -6.50 18.15 -0.55
C ASN A 46 -5.88 19.54 -0.76
N GLU A 47 -5.12 20.04 0.20
CA GLU A 47 -4.36 21.29 0.06
C GLU A 47 -3.10 21.13 -0.83
N ASN A 48 -2.70 19.89 -1.16
CA ASN A 48 -1.59 19.64 -2.08
C ASN A 48 -2.06 19.81 -3.54
N PRO A 49 -1.60 20.83 -4.28
CA PRO A 49 -1.99 21.03 -5.68
C PRO A 49 -1.49 19.94 -6.63
N GLU A 50 -0.51 19.13 -6.22
CA GLU A 50 0.00 18.02 -7.01
C GLU A 50 -0.77 16.70 -6.79
N ALA A 51 -1.77 16.69 -5.90
CA ALA A 51 -2.59 15.52 -5.67
C ALA A 51 -3.50 15.26 -6.88
N GLY A 52 -3.28 14.12 -7.56
CA GLY A 52 -4.16 13.66 -8.65
C GLY A 52 -5.47 13.01 -8.19
N TRP A 53 -5.84 13.16 -6.93
CA TRP A 53 -6.98 12.52 -6.27
C TRP A 53 -7.48 13.39 -5.10
N GLU A 54 -8.73 13.20 -4.69
CA GLU A 54 -9.35 13.91 -3.58
C GLU A 54 -9.57 12.97 -2.39
N ALA A 55 -9.08 13.37 -1.21
CA ALA A 55 -9.29 12.66 0.04
C ALA A 55 -10.64 13.03 0.67
N ALA A 56 -11.37 12.01 1.12
CA ALA A 56 -12.60 12.17 1.89
C ALA A 56 -12.67 11.18 3.06
N ILE A 57 -13.50 11.49 4.05
CA ILE A 57 -13.80 10.58 5.16
C ILE A 57 -14.77 9.51 4.67
N ASN A 58 -14.32 8.26 4.59
CA ASN A 58 -15.20 7.14 4.25
C ASN A 58 -16.05 6.74 5.48
N PRO A 59 -17.40 6.85 5.42
CA PRO A 59 -18.28 6.54 6.55
C PRO A 59 -18.12 5.12 7.10
N ARG A 60 -17.73 4.18 6.23
CA ARG A 60 -17.49 2.77 6.60
C ARG A 60 -16.41 2.64 7.69
N PHE A 61 -15.45 3.57 7.72
CA PHE A 61 -14.30 3.52 8.62
C PHE A 61 -14.29 4.65 9.66
N SER A 62 -15.35 5.46 9.77
CA SER A 62 -15.38 6.63 10.68
C SER A 62 -15.11 6.29 12.14
N ASN A 63 -15.47 5.08 12.58
CA ASN A 63 -15.26 4.60 13.94
C ASN A 63 -14.11 3.59 14.07
N TYR A 64 -13.33 3.36 13.02
CA TYR A 64 -12.24 2.40 13.07
C TYR A 64 -11.03 2.99 13.81
N THR A 65 -10.43 2.14 14.63
CA THR A 65 -9.09 2.35 15.15
C THR A 65 -8.03 1.99 14.11
N VAL A 66 -6.79 2.46 14.30
CA VAL A 66 -5.65 2.04 13.49
C VAL A 66 -5.47 0.51 13.55
N GLY A 67 -5.66 -0.09 14.72
CA GLY A 67 -5.57 -1.54 14.91
C GLY A 67 -6.61 -2.33 14.11
N GLU A 68 -7.86 -1.87 14.09
CA GLU A 68 -8.93 -2.48 13.30
C GLU A 68 -8.70 -2.31 11.80
N PHE A 69 -8.28 -1.12 11.36
CA PHE A 69 -8.00 -0.86 9.95
C PHE A 69 -6.86 -1.74 9.42
N LYS A 70 -5.82 -1.99 10.23
CA LYS A 70 -4.71 -2.89 9.84
C LYS A 70 -5.16 -4.32 9.55
N ARG A 71 -6.30 -4.79 10.08
CA ARG A 71 -6.84 -6.12 9.76
C ARG A 71 -7.29 -6.24 8.31
N LEU A 72 -7.60 -5.11 7.66
CA LEU A 72 -7.93 -5.07 6.23
C LEU A 72 -6.68 -5.27 5.34
N LEU A 73 -5.49 -4.98 5.87
CA LEU A 73 -4.20 -5.01 5.17
C LEU A 73 -3.49 -6.37 5.35
N GLY A 74 -4.22 -7.46 5.10
CA GLY A 74 -3.80 -8.83 5.46
C GLY A 74 -2.84 -9.53 4.50
N VAL A 75 -2.45 -8.89 3.39
CA VAL A 75 -1.58 -9.52 2.37
C VAL A 75 -0.14 -9.60 2.90
N LYS A 76 0.42 -10.81 2.91
CA LYS A 76 1.84 -11.05 3.22
C LYS A 76 2.64 -11.16 1.92
N PRO A 77 3.93 -10.77 1.91
CA PRO A 77 4.79 -10.99 0.75
C PRO A 77 4.81 -12.45 0.35
N THR A 78 4.64 -12.73 -0.95
CA THR A 78 4.69 -14.09 -1.49
C THR A 78 6.07 -14.71 -1.27
N PRO A 79 6.18 -15.85 -0.57
CA PRO A 79 7.45 -16.53 -0.38
C PRO A 79 8.06 -16.95 -1.72
N LYS A 80 9.39 -16.79 -1.87
CA LYS A 80 10.11 -17.14 -3.12
C LYS A 80 9.85 -18.57 -3.59
N LYS A 81 9.72 -19.51 -2.64
CA LYS A 81 9.42 -20.92 -2.92
C LYS A 81 8.09 -21.14 -3.65
N GLU A 82 7.11 -20.25 -3.45
CA GLU A 82 5.80 -20.32 -4.11
C GLU A 82 5.83 -19.75 -5.54
N LEU A 83 6.85 -18.97 -5.87
CA LEU A 83 7.05 -18.42 -7.22
C LEU A 83 7.67 -19.45 -8.19
N ILE A 84 8.25 -20.54 -7.68
CA ILE A 84 8.99 -21.54 -8.48
C ILE A 84 8.08 -22.25 -9.51
N GLY A 85 6.77 -22.30 -9.27
CA GLY A 85 5.80 -22.95 -10.16
C GLY A 85 5.10 -22.05 -11.17
N ALA A 86 5.32 -20.73 -11.13
CA ALA A 86 4.65 -19.79 -12.02
C ALA A 86 5.47 -19.57 -13.31
N PRO A 87 4.96 -19.93 -14.50
CA PRO A 87 5.69 -19.70 -15.74
C PRO A 87 5.84 -18.20 -16.00
N ILE A 88 7.06 -17.77 -16.33
CA ILE A 88 7.33 -16.39 -16.74
C ILE A 88 7.03 -16.27 -18.23
N VAL A 89 5.94 -15.58 -18.58
CA VAL A 89 5.58 -15.26 -19.96
C VAL A 89 6.12 -13.87 -20.31
N THR A 90 6.89 -13.78 -21.39
CA THR A 90 7.47 -12.51 -21.86
C THR A 90 6.96 -12.19 -23.26
N HIS A 91 6.60 -10.93 -23.49
CA HIS A 91 6.14 -10.43 -24.80
C HIS A 91 7.14 -9.43 -25.41
N PRO A 92 7.21 -9.31 -26.74
CA PRO A 92 8.04 -8.30 -27.40
C PRO A 92 7.63 -6.88 -27.02
N LYS A 93 8.60 -5.98 -26.85
CA LYS A 93 8.35 -4.55 -26.60
C LYS A 93 7.63 -3.82 -27.74
N SER A 94 7.65 -4.41 -28.94
CA SER A 94 6.94 -3.90 -30.12
C SER A 94 5.43 -4.18 -30.08
N LEU A 95 4.94 -4.92 -29.08
CA LEU A 95 3.51 -5.16 -28.91
C LEU A 95 2.80 -3.83 -28.64
N LYS A 96 1.86 -3.47 -29.53
CA LYS A 96 1.07 -2.24 -29.41
C LYS A 96 -0.02 -2.44 -28.36
N LEU A 97 0.18 -1.88 -27.17
CA LEU A 97 -0.82 -1.85 -26.11
C LEU A 97 -1.78 -0.66 -26.31
N PRO A 98 -3.07 -0.81 -25.93
CA PRO A 98 -4.01 0.30 -25.99
C PRO A 98 -3.63 1.37 -24.96
N LYS A 99 -4.00 2.63 -25.25
CA LYS A 99 -3.79 3.76 -24.34
C LYS A 99 -4.57 3.58 -23.03
N GLU A 100 -5.77 3.00 -23.12
CA GLU A 100 -6.68 2.75 -22.00
C GLU A 100 -7.23 1.33 -22.13
N PHE A 101 -7.42 0.65 -21.01
CA PHE A 101 -7.92 -0.72 -20.98
C PHE A 101 -8.82 -0.95 -19.77
N ASP A 102 -10.03 -1.47 -20.01
CA ASP A 102 -10.95 -1.92 -18.96
C ASP A 102 -11.35 -3.38 -19.22
N ALA A 103 -11.01 -4.26 -18.29
CA ALA A 103 -11.34 -5.68 -18.36
C ALA A 103 -12.85 -5.93 -18.43
N ARG A 104 -13.67 -5.08 -17.80
CA ARG A 104 -15.13 -5.20 -17.82
C ARG A 104 -15.69 -4.98 -19.22
N THR A 105 -15.06 -4.10 -20.00
CA THR A 105 -15.45 -3.81 -21.38
C THR A 105 -14.94 -4.91 -22.32
N GLN A 106 -13.69 -5.36 -22.15
CA GLN A 106 -13.08 -6.39 -23.00
C GLN A 106 -13.73 -7.77 -22.87
N TRP A 107 -14.24 -8.11 -21.68
CA TRP A 107 -14.88 -9.39 -21.38
C TRP A 107 -16.25 -9.18 -20.74
N SER A 108 -17.12 -8.45 -21.43
CA SER A 108 -18.44 -8.07 -20.93
C SER A 108 -19.35 -9.26 -20.60
N GLN A 109 -19.14 -10.41 -21.23
CA GLN A 109 -19.83 -11.67 -20.93
C GLN A 109 -19.46 -12.26 -19.56
N CYS A 110 -18.35 -11.83 -18.96
CA CYS A 110 -17.85 -12.32 -17.69
C CYS A 110 -18.32 -11.42 -16.53
N SER A 111 -19.51 -11.70 -16.00
CA SER A 111 -20.11 -10.93 -14.90
C SER A 111 -19.28 -10.87 -13.61
N THR A 112 -18.35 -11.80 -13.41
CA THR A 112 -17.46 -11.85 -12.25
C THR A 112 -16.43 -10.72 -12.23
N ILE A 113 -16.04 -10.16 -13.38
CA ILE A 113 -15.00 -9.14 -13.48
C ILE A 113 -15.47 -7.81 -12.86
N GLY A 114 -16.75 -7.46 -13.03
CA GLY A 114 -17.33 -6.25 -12.46
C GLY A 114 -17.80 -6.38 -11.01
N ARG A 115 -17.70 -7.57 -10.39
CA ARG A 115 -18.29 -7.84 -9.09
C ARG A 115 -17.34 -7.47 -7.95
N ILE A 116 -17.74 -6.50 -7.12
CA ILE A 116 -17.04 -6.15 -5.88
C ILE A 116 -17.48 -7.08 -4.75
N LEU A 117 -16.52 -7.72 -4.07
CA LEU A 117 -16.76 -8.62 -2.94
C LEU A 117 -16.45 -7.93 -1.61
N GLY A 118 -17.33 -8.12 -0.62
CA GLY A 118 -17.10 -7.66 0.75
C GLY A 118 -16.55 -8.78 1.63
N HIS A 119 -15.41 -8.56 2.29
CA HIS A 119 -14.80 -9.52 3.21
C HIS A 119 -15.32 -9.42 4.67
N LEU A 120 -16.26 -8.50 4.95
CA LEU A 120 -16.74 -8.19 6.30
C LEU A 120 -18.27 -8.10 6.31
N LEU A 121 -18.91 -8.79 7.25
CA LEU A 121 -20.34 -8.74 7.54
C LEU A 121 -20.75 -7.33 8.01
N ALA A 122 -21.36 -6.54 7.13
CA ALA A 122 -22.39 -5.52 7.44
C ALA A 122 -23.16 -5.16 6.14
N PRO A 123 -24.47 -4.88 6.22
CA PRO A 123 -25.35 -4.76 5.05
C PRO A 123 -25.29 -3.38 4.39
N SER A 124 -25.05 -3.36 3.07
CA SER A 124 -25.51 -2.40 2.02
C SER A 124 -25.29 -0.88 2.19
N PRO A 125 -25.45 -0.06 1.12
CA PRO A 125 -25.27 -0.32 -0.30
C PRO A 125 -24.01 0.37 -0.85
N MET A 126 -23.64 -0.10 -2.03
CA MET A 126 -22.66 0.42 -2.97
C MET A 126 -22.60 1.96 -3.04
N LEU A 127 -21.47 2.54 -2.61
CA LEU A 127 -20.90 3.75 -3.19
C LEU A 127 -19.37 3.67 -3.03
N SER A 128 -18.73 3.61 -4.19
CA SER A 128 -17.32 3.96 -4.46
C SER A 128 -16.32 3.62 -3.35
N LEU A 129 -15.90 2.36 -3.28
CA LEU A 129 -14.63 2.00 -2.66
C LEU A 129 -13.52 2.25 -3.69
N ILE A 130 -12.93 3.44 -3.65
CA ILE A 130 -11.58 3.70 -4.14
C ILE A 130 -10.91 4.50 -3.01
N CYS A 131 -9.67 4.16 -2.69
CA CYS A 131 -8.83 4.89 -1.76
C CYS A 131 -8.76 6.38 -2.09
#